data_AF-A0A5I0KYA0-F1
#
_entry.id   AF-A0A5I0KYA0-F1
#
_cell.length_a   1.000
_cell.length_b   1.000
_cell.length_c   1.000
_cell.angle_alpha   90.00
_cell.angle_beta   90.00
_cell.angle_gamma   90.00
#
_symmetry.space_group_name_H-M   'P 1'
#
loop_
_entity.id
_entity.type
_entity.pdbx_description
1 polymer ?
#
loop_
_entity_poly.entity_id
_entity_poly.type
_entity_poly.pdbx_seq_one_letter_code
_entity_poly.pdbx_strand_id
1 'polypeptide(L)'
;AYKQVFPVDGKVPELCTTIKFFKEWFSAEHINRGLLVKEWAERLKNKPAPVKKTGPHKVIVDDVNKPERPRRSEKPTHRTINYELACGFCEELDLNNLRPAMDFAKRIIAEDREDWKQMSMTV
;
A
#
# COMPACT_ATOMS: atom_id res chain seq x y z
N ALA A 1 -26.88 -11.73 -10.12
CA ALA A 1 -25.91 -10.90 -9.38
C ALA A 1 -24.66 -10.61 -10.21
N TYR A 2 -23.66 -11.49 -10.30
CA TYR A 2 -22.37 -11.18 -10.93
C TYR A 2 -22.47 -10.68 -12.39
N LYS A 3 -23.12 -11.45 -13.28
CA LYS A 3 -23.30 -11.07 -14.71
C LYS A 3 -24.15 -9.80 -14.91
N GLN A 4 -24.92 -9.39 -13.91
CA GLN A 4 -25.73 -8.16 -13.96
C GLN A 4 -24.92 -6.92 -13.59
N VAL A 5 -23.95 -7.06 -12.69
CA VAL A 5 -23.01 -6.00 -12.33
C VAL A 5 -21.86 -5.90 -13.32
N PHE A 6 -21.39 -7.03 -13.82
CA PHE A 6 -20.26 -7.15 -14.72
C PHE A 6 -20.69 -7.82 -16.04
N PRO A 7 -21.09 -7.02 -17.05
CA PRO A 7 -21.40 -7.53 -18.38
C PRO A 7 -20.16 -8.18 -19.00
N VAL A 8 -20.34 -9.34 -19.62
CA VAL A 8 -19.26 -10.09 -20.29
C VAL A 8 -19.07 -9.52 -21.69
N ASP A 9 -18.74 -8.24 -21.81
CA ASP A 9 -18.48 -7.57 -23.10
C ASP A 9 -17.04 -7.85 -23.58
N GLY A 10 -16.50 -9.04 -23.28
CA GLY A 10 -15.12 -9.45 -23.56
C GLY A 10 -14.05 -8.77 -22.67
N LYS A 11 -14.43 -7.83 -21.79
CA LYS A 11 -13.53 -7.17 -20.85
C LYS A 11 -13.63 -7.84 -19.48
N VAL A 12 -12.54 -8.45 -19.04
CA VAL A 12 -12.44 -9.02 -17.69
C VAL A 12 -12.56 -7.89 -16.67
N PRO A 13 -13.51 -7.96 -15.72
CA PRO A 13 -13.64 -6.97 -14.66
C PRO A 13 -12.36 -6.90 -13.82
N GLU A 14 -12.00 -5.70 -13.38
CA GLU A 14 -10.86 -5.51 -12.50
C GLU A 14 -11.03 -6.29 -11.19
N LEU A 15 -10.02 -7.10 -10.84
CA LEU A 15 -10.05 -8.05 -9.73
C LEU A 15 -10.34 -7.35 -8.39
N CYS A 16 -9.76 -6.17 -8.15
CA CYS A 16 -10.05 -5.33 -6.98
C CYS A 16 -11.52 -4.89 -6.90
N THR A 17 -12.14 -4.57 -8.04
CA THR A 17 -13.54 -4.15 -8.11
C THR A 17 -14.48 -5.33 -7.86
N THR A 18 -14.14 -6.51 -8.39
CA THR A 18 -14.89 -7.75 -8.14
C THR A 18 -14.83 -8.18 -6.67
N ILE A 19 -13.67 -8.09 -6.02
CA ILE A 19 -13.53 -8.41 -4.59
C ILE A 19 -14.40 -7.47 -3.74
N LYS A 20 -14.39 -6.16 -4.04
CA LYS A 20 -15.22 -5.18 -3.31
C LYS A 20 -16.71 -5.48 -3.42
N PHE A 21 -17.20 -5.77 -4.63
CA PHE A 21 -18.60 -6.16 -4.84
C PHE A 21 -18.99 -7.37 -3.98
N PHE A 22 -18.18 -8.44 -3.96
CA PHE A 22 -18.52 -9.63 -3.19
C PHE A 22 -18.48 -9.39 -1.68
N LYS A 23 -17.52 -8.59 -1.18
CA LYS A 23 -17.50 -8.22 0.24
C LYS A 23 -18.80 -7.52 0.66
N GLU A 24 -19.23 -6.51 -0.09
CA GLU A 24 -20.48 -5.80 0.19
C GLU A 24 -21.71 -6.71 0.01
N TRP A 25 -21.71 -7.59 -0.99
CA TRP A 25 -22.77 -8.55 -1.25
C TRP A 25 -22.98 -9.55 -0.10
N PHE A 26 -21.88 -10.10 0.43
CA PHE A 26 -21.94 -11.05 1.55
C PHE A 26 -22.34 -10.36 2.86
N SER A 27 -21.90 -9.12 3.06
CA SER A 27 -22.27 -8.33 4.24
C SER A 27 -23.71 -7.78 4.18
N ALA A 28 -24.31 -7.67 2.99
CA ALA A 28 -25.68 -7.20 2.84
C ALA A 28 -26.72 -8.26 3.23
N GLU A 29 -27.75 -7.81 3.94
CA GLU A 29 -28.96 -8.59 4.21
C GLU A 29 -29.58 -9.09 2.90
N HIS A 30 -30.12 -10.32 2.91
CA HIS A 30 -30.62 -10.97 1.70
C HIS A 30 -31.65 -10.13 0.92
N ILE A 31 -32.49 -9.36 1.62
CA ILE A 31 -33.48 -8.46 1.05
C ILE A 31 -32.82 -7.31 0.25
N ASN A 32 -31.69 -6.80 0.74
CA ASN A 32 -30.99 -5.64 0.18
C ASN A 32 -30.05 -5.99 -0.98
N ARG A 33 -29.72 -7.27 -1.16
CA ARG A 33 -28.87 -7.75 -2.24
C ARG A 33 -29.41 -7.37 -3.63
N GLY A 34 -30.73 -7.45 -3.85
CA GLY A 34 -31.34 -7.05 -5.13
C GLY A 34 -31.10 -5.57 -5.48
N LEU A 35 -31.16 -4.69 -4.47
CA LEU A 35 -30.85 -3.26 -4.63
C LEU A 35 -29.35 -3.05 -4.88
N LEU A 36 -28.51 -3.77 -4.15
CA LEU A 36 -27.05 -3.69 -4.27
C LEU A 36 -26.55 -4.03 -5.69
N VAL A 37 -27.16 -5.03 -6.36
CA VAL A 37 -26.85 -5.31 -7.79
C VAL A 37 -27.10 -4.08 -8.65
N LYS A 38 -28.26 -3.43 -8.49
CA LYS A 38 -28.70 -2.32 -9.34
C LYS A 38 -27.79 -1.11 -9.16
N GLU A 39 -27.47 -0.77 -7.92
CA GLU A 39 -26.53 0.33 -7.62
C GLU A 39 -25.15 0.08 -8.22
N TRP A 40 -24.61 -1.14 -8.05
CA TRP A 40 -23.29 -1.48 -8.58
C TRP A 40 -23.24 -1.46 -10.11
N ALA A 41 -24.30 -1.94 -10.78
CA ALA A 41 -24.40 -1.87 -12.24
C ALA A 41 -24.42 -0.41 -12.73
N GLU A 42 -25.16 0.48 -12.06
CA GLU A 42 -25.20 1.91 -12.41
C GLU A 42 -23.88 2.63 -12.11
N ARG A 43 -23.21 2.33 -10.98
CA ARG A 43 -21.88 2.87 -10.64
C ARG A 43 -20.83 2.53 -11.69
N LEU A 44 -20.90 1.33 -12.28
CA LEU A 44 -19.95 0.89 -13.31
C LEU A 44 -20.23 1.50 -14.69
N LYS A 45 -21.51 1.73 -15.05
CA LYS A 45 -21.89 2.46 -16.27
C LYS A 45 -21.47 3.93 -16.20
N ASN A 46 -21.66 4.56 -15.05
CA ASN A 46 -21.35 5.97 -14.81
C ASN A 46 -19.93 6.18 -14.28
N LYS A 47 -18.98 5.28 -14.59
CA LYS A 47 -17.58 5.49 -14.23
C LYS A 47 -17.17 6.87 -14.78
N PRO A 48 -16.85 7.85 -13.91
CA PRO A 48 -16.26 9.09 -14.41
C PRO A 48 -15.05 8.68 -15.25
N ALA A 49 -14.88 9.33 -16.41
CA ALA A 49 -13.72 9.10 -17.25
C ALA A 49 -12.49 9.02 -16.35
N PRO A 50 -11.60 8.02 -16.51
CA PRO A 50 -10.44 7.91 -15.66
C PRO A 50 -9.81 9.29 -15.65
N VAL A 51 -9.81 9.93 -14.47
CA VAL A 51 -9.25 11.27 -14.30
C VAL A 51 -7.89 11.14 -14.95
N LYS A 52 -7.71 11.79 -16.11
CA LYS A 52 -6.39 11.92 -16.70
C LYS A 52 -5.59 12.46 -15.55
N LYS A 53 -4.68 11.66 -15.01
CA LYS A 53 -3.65 12.19 -14.13
C LYS A 53 -2.98 13.21 -15.02
N THR A 54 -3.42 14.46 -14.92
CA THR A 54 -2.65 15.58 -15.42
C THR A 54 -1.29 15.33 -14.83
N GLY A 55 -0.30 15.22 -15.72
CA GLY A 55 1.09 15.06 -15.32
C GLY A 55 1.40 16.05 -14.21
N PRO A 56 2.35 15.70 -13.32
CA PRO A 56 2.55 16.43 -12.07
C PRO A 56 2.49 17.92 -12.35
N HIS A 57 1.51 18.59 -11.73
CA HIS A 57 1.46 20.04 -11.70
C HIS A 57 2.87 20.48 -11.30
N LYS A 58 3.59 21.10 -12.24
CA LYS A 58 4.78 21.87 -11.90
C LYS A 58 4.27 23.02 -11.05
N VAL A 59 4.18 22.78 -9.74
CA VAL A 59 4.27 23.84 -8.78
C VAL A 59 5.70 24.31 -8.92
N ILE A 60 5.89 25.44 -9.60
CA ILE A 60 7.11 26.22 -9.47
C ILE A 60 7.03 26.73 -8.03
N VAL A 61 7.52 25.92 -7.10
CA VAL A 61 7.88 26.38 -5.76
C VAL A 61 9.25 26.99 -5.96
N ASP A 62 9.34 28.30 -5.73
CA ASP A 62 10.60 29.00 -5.70
C ASP A 62 11.62 28.23 -4.86
N ASP A 63 12.84 28.21 -5.39
CA ASP A 63 14.06 27.59 -4.90
C ASP A 63 14.20 27.64 -3.37
N VAL A 64 13.65 26.61 -2.71
CA VAL A 64 14.11 26.19 -1.41
C VAL A 64 14.77 24.86 -1.66
N ASN A 65 16.11 24.87 -1.63
CA ASN A 65 16.99 23.71 -1.55
C ASN A 65 16.58 22.81 -0.36
N LYS A 66 15.47 22.09 -0.52
CA LYS A 66 15.12 20.94 0.29
C LYS A 66 15.72 19.75 -0.44
N PRO A 67 16.68 19.02 0.16
CA PRO A 67 17.11 17.76 -0.44
C PRO A 67 15.87 16.89 -0.62
N GLU A 68 15.51 16.61 -1.88
CA GLU A 68 14.43 15.67 -2.21
C GLU A 68 14.80 14.38 -1.47
N ARG A 69 13.96 14.00 -0.51
CA ARG A 69 14.19 12.82 0.30
C ARG A 69 14.33 11.65 -0.70
N PRO A 70 15.43 10.87 -0.65
CA PRO A 70 15.67 9.83 -1.63
C PRO A 70 14.42 8.98 -1.80
N ARG A 71 13.92 8.85 -3.03
CA ARG A 71 12.75 8.03 -3.30
C ARG A 71 13.07 6.61 -2.86
N ARG A 72 12.28 6.06 -1.95
CA ARG A 72 12.40 4.65 -1.54
C ARG A 72 12.30 3.82 -2.81
N SER A 73 13.25 2.90 -3.01
CA SER A 73 13.18 1.98 -4.13
C SER A 73 11.85 1.26 -4.09
N GLU A 74 11.16 1.14 -5.23
CA GLU A 74 9.86 0.47 -5.30
C GLU A 74 9.95 -1.01 -4.87
N LYS A 75 11.14 -1.59 -5.04
CA LYS A 75 11.49 -2.93 -4.56
C LYS A 75 12.31 -2.81 -3.27
N PRO A 76 11.89 -3.44 -2.17
CA PRO A 76 12.73 -3.59 -0.99
C PRO A 76 14.04 -4.27 -1.37
N THR A 77 15.17 -3.70 -0.95
CA THR A 77 16.47 -4.38 -1.03
C THR A 77 16.69 -5.19 0.23
N HIS A 78 17.55 -6.23 0.17
CA HIS A 78 17.94 -6.98 1.37
C HIS A 78 18.43 -6.05 2.49
N ARG A 79 19.17 -5.01 2.12
CA ARG A 79 19.61 -3.95 3.03
C ARG A 79 18.45 -3.21 3.70
N THR A 80 17.42 -2.85 2.95
CA THR A 80 16.22 -2.16 3.49
C THR A 80 15.47 -3.07 4.48
N ILE A 81 15.30 -4.34 4.13
CA ILE A 81 14.63 -5.33 4.99
C ILE A 81 15.42 -5.53 6.29
N ASN A 82 16.75 -5.62 6.20
CA ASN A 82 17.60 -5.79 7.38
C ASN A 82 17.49 -4.61 8.35
N TYR A 83 17.42 -3.37 7.84
CA TYR A 83 17.19 -2.21 8.70
C TYR A 83 15.81 -2.24 9.36
N GLU A 84 14.76 -2.65 8.63
CA GLU A 84 13.40 -2.76 9.19
C GLU A 84 13.32 -3.82 10.30
N LEU A 85 13.94 -4.99 10.10
CA LEU A 85 14.04 -6.04 11.12
C LEU A 85 14.87 -5.59 12.33
N ALA A 86 16.03 -4.98 12.09
CA ALA A 86 16.92 -4.48 13.14
C ALA A 86 16.28 -3.36 13.98
N CYS A 87 15.40 -2.54 13.40
CA CYS A 87 14.62 -1.56 14.18
C CYS A 87 13.73 -2.23 15.24
N GLY A 88 13.30 -3.47 15.03
CA GLY A 88 12.53 -4.25 16.01
C GLY A 88 13.29 -4.58 17.30
N PHE A 89 14.63 -4.46 17.30
CA PHE A 89 15.47 -4.64 18.48
C PHE A 89 15.59 -3.36 19.32
N CYS A 90 15.00 -2.23 18.89
CA CYS A 90 14.99 -0.99 19.64
C CYS A 90 13.86 -1.00 20.66
N GLU A 91 14.20 -1.00 21.96
CA GLU A 91 13.21 -1.01 23.05
C GLU A 91 12.35 0.26 23.10
N GLU A 92 12.93 1.42 22.77
CA GLU A 92 12.28 2.73 22.77
C GLU A 92 11.79 3.13 21.37
N LEU A 93 11.05 2.24 20.71
CA LEU A 93 10.54 2.50 19.36
C LEU A 93 9.38 3.52 19.38
N ASP A 94 9.68 4.76 18.98
CA ASP A 94 8.64 5.76 18.67
C ASP A 94 8.22 5.64 17.20
N LEU A 95 6.97 5.19 16.97
CA LEU A 95 6.39 5.08 15.63
C LEU A 95 6.20 6.43 14.93
N ASN A 96 6.14 7.53 15.69
CA ASN A 96 6.06 8.88 15.13
C ASN A 96 7.45 9.46 14.80
N ASN A 97 8.52 8.90 15.38
CA ASN A 97 9.89 9.28 15.13
C ASN A 97 10.81 8.06 15.03
N LEU A 98 10.87 7.46 13.84
CA LEU A 98 11.69 6.26 13.58
C LEU A 98 13.20 6.53 13.53
N ARG A 99 13.65 7.79 13.64
CA ARG A 99 15.06 8.14 13.44
C ARG A 99 16.00 7.49 14.47
N PRO A 100 15.70 7.50 15.78
CA PRO A 100 16.50 6.81 16.78
C PRO A 100 16.58 5.29 16.53
N ALA A 101 15.44 4.66 16.20
CA ALA A 101 15.40 3.23 15.88
C ALA A 101 16.22 2.88 14.64
N MET A 102 16.17 3.73 13.59
CA MET A 102 16.98 3.54 12.38
C MET A 102 18.48 3.69 12.65
N ASP A 103 18.88 4.62 13.50
CA ASP A 103 20.30 4.80 13.85
C ASP A 103 20.79 3.68 14.77
N PHE A 104 19.94 3.19 15.68
CA PHE A 104 20.17 1.97 16.44
C PHE A 104 20.36 0.75 15.54
N ALA A 105 19.46 0.55 14.57
CA ALA A 105 19.51 -0.55 13.62
C ALA A 105 20.82 -0.57 12.82
N LYS A 106 21.25 0.60 12.31
CA LYS A 106 22.55 0.71 11.63
C LYS A 106 23.72 0.34 12.54
N ARG A 107 23.66 0.77 13.81
CA ARG A 107 24.71 0.49 14.79
C ARG A 107 24.82 -1.01 15.05
N ILE A 108 23.73 -1.70 15.37
CA ILE A 108 23.79 -3.14 15.70
C ILE A 108 24.21 -4.00 14.51
N ILE A 109 23.86 -3.59 13.28
CA ILE A 109 24.30 -4.27 12.05
C ILE A 109 25.80 -4.02 11.81
N ALA A 110 26.29 -2.79 12.01
CA ALA A 110 27.68 -2.45 11.78
C ALA A 110 28.63 -3.03 12.85
N GLU A 111 28.17 -3.06 14.10
CA GLU A 111 28.86 -3.67 15.25
C GLU A 111 28.70 -5.19 15.29
N ASP A 112 27.84 -5.73 14.42
CA ASP A 112 27.75 -7.16 14.23
C ASP A 112 27.33 -7.84 15.55
N ARG A 113 26.34 -7.21 16.23
CA ARG A 113 25.85 -7.57 17.57
C ARG A 113 25.36 -9.02 17.58
N GLU A 114 25.64 -9.74 18.67
CA GLU A 114 25.42 -11.19 18.76
C GLU A 114 23.95 -11.61 18.55
N ASP A 115 23.00 -10.88 19.13
CA ASP A 115 21.56 -11.14 18.96
C ASP A 115 21.10 -10.92 17.51
N TRP A 116 21.58 -9.85 16.87
CA TRP A 116 21.35 -9.59 15.45
C TRP A 116 21.97 -10.68 14.56
N LYS A 117 23.20 -11.12 14.85
CA LYS A 117 23.86 -12.21 14.12
C LYS A 117 23.07 -13.50 14.18
N GLN A 118 22.67 -13.91 15.37
CA GLN A 118 21.91 -15.15 15.56
C GLN A 118 20.60 -15.13 14.77
N MET A 119 19.90 -13.99 14.79
CA MET A 119 18.67 -13.85 14.02
C MET A 119 18.92 -13.77 12.51
N SER A 120 19.87 -12.96 12.06
CA SER A 120 20.14 -12.78 10.62
C SER A 120 20.70 -14.04 9.93
N MET A 121 21.24 -15.02 10.68
CA MET A 121 21.61 -16.33 10.12
C MET A 121 20.41 -17.28 9.92
N THR A 122 19.28 -17.03 10.60
CA THR A 122 18.09 -17.88 10.52
C THR A 122 17.06 -17.46 9.48
N VAL A 123 17.24 -16.31 8.82
CA VAL A 123 16.31 -15.70 7.86
C VAL A 123 16.90 -15.70 6.45
#